data_AF-A0A519ZJP7-F1
#
_entry.id   AF-A0A519ZJP7-F1
#
_cell.length_a   1.000
_cell.length_b   1.000
_cell.length_c   1.000
_cell.angle_alpha   90.00
_cell.angle_beta   90.00
_cell.angle_gamma   90.00
#
_symmetry.space_group_name_H-M   'P 1'
#
loop_
_entity.id
_entity.type
_entity.pdbx_description
1 polymer ?
#
loop_
_entity_poly.entity_id
_entity_poly.type
_entity_poly.pdbx_seq_one_letter_code
_entity_poly.pdbx_strand_id
1 'polypeptide(L)'
;MPGSYFIPLTSYYPVVTRATLLQLLAHPTALNGADVRALEQLADAFPYCQTAHLLLAKAAHDQGSMLAGQRLRRAATYAADRTHLRQLIELTAAPATLVAAAPGAAPAPQPAPAFAANEIAAGSPTDEETTEQQAVALPEDKPNQVIGQE
;
A
#
# COMPACT_ATOMS: atom_id res chain seq x y z
N MET A 1 33.36 -29.82 -14.72
CA MET A 1 31.97 -30.25 -14.93
C MET A 1 31.05 -29.08 -14.60
N PRO A 2 30.54 -28.32 -15.57
CA PRO A 2 29.55 -27.30 -15.30
C PRO A 2 28.21 -27.98 -14.97
N GLY A 3 27.66 -27.67 -13.78
CA GLY A 3 26.38 -28.18 -13.32
C GLY A 3 25.26 -27.69 -14.23
N SER A 4 24.59 -28.62 -14.90
CA SER A 4 23.35 -28.38 -15.62
C SER A 4 22.27 -27.93 -14.64
N TYR A 5 21.99 -26.62 -14.61
CA TYR A 5 20.74 -26.09 -14.09
C TYR A 5 19.61 -26.44 -15.07
N PHE A 6 19.20 -27.70 -15.04
CA PHE A 6 17.97 -28.14 -15.72
C PHE A 6 16.79 -27.72 -14.83
N ILE A 7 16.28 -26.53 -15.06
CA ILE A 7 15.05 -26.05 -14.42
C ILE A 7 13.89 -26.64 -15.25
N PRO A 8 13.12 -27.60 -14.73
CA PRO A 8 11.96 -28.12 -15.45
C PRO A 8 10.91 -27.00 -15.60
N LEU A 9 10.61 -26.65 -16.86
CA LEU A 9 9.63 -25.62 -17.27
C LEU A 9 8.16 -25.96 -16.93
N THR A 10 7.91 -26.92 -16.06
CA THR A 10 6.56 -27.37 -15.65
C THR A 10 6.20 -27.07 -14.21
N SER A 11 7.08 -26.41 -13.43
CA SER A 11 6.63 -25.79 -12.19
C SER A 11 5.92 -24.49 -12.55
N TYR A 12 4.59 -24.54 -12.62
CA TYR A 12 3.70 -23.38 -12.66
C TYR A 12 4.00 -22.52 -11.44
N TYR A 13 5.03 -21.67 -11.52
CA TYR A 13 5.19 -20.55 -10.60
C TYR A 13 3.90 -19.74 -10.75
N PRO A 14 3.07 -19.58 -9.71
CA PRO A 14 2.01 -18.58 -9.76
C PRO A 14 2.69 -17.26 -10.08
N VAL A 15 2.56 -16.84 -11.33
CA VAL A 15 3.22 -15.63 -11.80
C VAL A 15 2.58 -14.50 -11.04
N VAL A 16 3.34 -13.88 -10.14
CA VAL A 16 2.93 -12.60 -9.57
C VAL A 16 2.93 -11.64 -10.74
N THR A 17 1.74 -11.43 -11.32
CA THR A 17 1.60 -10.51 -12.44
C THR A 17 1.85 -9.10 -11.95
N ARG A 18 2.20 -8.19 -12.86
CA ARG A 18 2.32 -6.77 -12.55
C ARG A 18 1.07 -6.23 -11.84
N ALA A 19 -0.12 -6.59 -12.32
CA ALA A 19 -1.38 -6.14 -11.73
C ALA A 19 -1.54 -6.64 -10.29
N THR A 20 -1.26 -7.92 -10.04
CA THR A 20 -1.27 -8.50 -8.70
C THR A 20 -0.31 -7.79 -7.75
N LEU A 21 0.92 -7.53 -8.20
CA LEU A 21 1.91 -6.83 -7.38
C LEU A 21 1.47 -5.40 -7.03
N LEU A 22 0.89 -4.68 -7.99
CA LEU A 22 0.37 -3.34 -7.74
C LEU A 22 -0.80 -3.33 -6.76
N GLN A 23 -1.68 -4.33 -6.82
CA GLN A 23 -2.78 -4.48 -5.85
C GLN A 23 -2.25 -4.76 -4.44
N LEU A 24 -1.23 -5.62 -4.32
CA LEU A 24 -0.56 -5.91 -3.05
C LEU A 24 0.11 -4.66 -2.45
N LEU A 25 0.66 -3.81 -3.32
CA LEU A 25 1.27 -2.54 -2.90
C LEU A 25 0.25 -1.48 -2.50
N ALA A 26 -0.95 -1.49 -3.11
CA ALA A 26 -2.03 -0.59 -2.72
C ALA A 26 -2.59 -0.92 -1.33
N HIS A 27 -2.55 -2.21 -0.93
CA HIS A 27 -3.11 -2.68 0.33
C HIS A 27 -2.11 -3.56 1.12
N PRO A 28 -1.01 -2.97 1.62
CA PRO A 28 0.06 -3.73 2.27
C PRO A 28 -0.33 -4.33 3.64
N THR A 29 -1.42 -3.87 4.25
CA THR A 29 -1.92 -4.41 5.53
C THR A 29 -2.94 -5.55 5.35
N ALA A 30 -3.52 -5.71 4.15
CA ALA A 30 -4.57 -6.70 3.90
C ALA A 30 -4.03 -7.90 3.10
N LEU A 31 -2.90 -8.47 3.52
CA LEU A 31 -2.25 -9.58 2.83
C LEU A 31 -2.76 -10.93 3.36
N ASN A 32 -3.28 -11.77 2.47
CA ASN A 32 -3.76 -13.11 2.81
C ASN A 32 -2.63 -14.15 2.71
N GLY A 33 -2.83 -15.36 3.25
CA GLY A 33 -1.81 -16.41 3.23
C GLY A 33 -1.37 -16.84 1.82
N ALA A 34 -2.27 -16.75 0.83
CA ALA A 34 -1.94 -17.00 -0.57
C ALA A 34 -0.95 -15.96 -1.13
N ASP A 35 -1.17 -14.68 -0.80
CA ASP A 35 -0.32 -13.58 -1.21
C ASP A 35 1.08 -13.69 -0.59
N VAL A 36 1.14 -14.05 0.70
CA VAL A 36 2.41 -14.29 1.40
C VAL A 36 3.19 -15.40 0.70
N ARG A 37 2.56 -16.53 0.35
CA ARG A 37 3.24 -17.63 -0.37
C ARG A 37 3.73 -17.21 -1.76
N ALA A 38 2.92 -16.44 -2.49
CA ALA A 38 3.32 -15.92 -3.80
C ALA A 38 4.53 -14.96 -3.68
N LEU A 39 4.53 -14.10 -2.66
CA LEU A 39 5.65 -13.21 -2.35
C LEU A 39 6.90 -13.97 -1.91
N GLU A 40 6.77 -15.06 -1.15
CA GLU A 40 7.90 -15.92 -0.77
C GLU A 40 8.54 -16.57 -1.99
N GLN A 41 7.72 -17.10 -2.90
CA GLN A 41 8.20 -17.67 -4.17
C GLN A 41 8.84 -16.60 -5.06
N LEU A 42 8.27 -15.40 -5.09
CA LEU A 42 8.84 -14.27 -5.82
C LEU A 42 10.20 -13.86 -5.24
N ALA A 43 10.33 -13.81 -3.91
CA ALA A 43 11.58 -13.47 -3.23
C ALA A 43 12.66 -14.56 -3.39
N ASP A 44 12.26 -15.81 -3.59
CA ASP A 44 13.16 -16.92 -3.90
C ASP A 44 13.66 -16.85 -5.35
N ALA A 45 12.76 -16.58 -6.30
CA ALA A 45 13.09 -16.43 -7.72
C ALA A 45 13.87 -15.13 -8.02
N PHE A 46 13.60 -14.05 -7.28
CA PHE A 46 14.22 -12.74 -7.45
C PHE A 46 14.77 -12.22 -6.12
N PRO A 47 15.99 -12.65 -5.71
CA PRO A 47 16.55 -12.35 -4.39
C PRO A 47 16.66 -10.87 -4.07
N TYR A 48 16.87 -10.02 -5.09
CA TYR A 48 17.02 -8.58 -4.97
C TYR A 48 15.70 -7.80 -5.07
N CYS A 49 14.55 -8.48 -5.16
CA CYS A 49 13.24 -7.83 -5.15
C CYS A 49 12.96 -7.23 -3.77
N GLN A 50 13.38 -5.98 -3.57
CA GLN A 50 13.29 -5.28 -2.29
C GLN A 50 11.84 -5.25 -1.79
N THR A 51 10.93 -4.87 -2.68
CA THR A 51 9.49 -4.75 -2.39
C THR A 51 8.89 -6.05 -1.86
N ALA A 52 9.31 -7.22 -2.38
CA ALA A 52 8.83 -8.50 -1.88
C ALA A 52 9.23 -8.73 -0.42
N HIS A 53 10.49 -8.45 -0.06
CA HIS A 53 10.94 -8.57 1.33
C HIS A 53 10.22 -7.59 2.27
N LEU A 54 9.95 -6.37 1.81
CA LEU A 54 9.20 -5.36 2.57
C LEU A 54 7.77 -5.84 2.86
N LEU A 55 7.05 -6.32 1.84
CA LEU A 55 5.68 -6.84 1.99
C LEU A 55 5.61 -8.08 2.87
N LEU A 56 6.58 -9.00 2.74
CA LEU A 56 6.67 -10.20 3.59
C LEU A 56 6.91 -9.85 5.06
N ALA A 57 7.74 -8.85 5.34
CA ALA A 57 7.98 -8.37 6.69
C ALA A 57 6.72 -7.73 7.28
N LYS A 58 6.01 -6.91 6.49
CA LYS A 58 4.75 -6.28 6.89
C LYS A 58 3.67 -7.32 7.19
N ALA A 59 3.43 -8.26 6.28
CA ALA A 59 2.47 -9.35 6.49
C ALA A 59 2.76 -10.15 7.77
N ALA A 60 4.04 -10.51 7.99
CA ALA A 60 4.42 -11.27 9.17
C ALA A 60 4.26 -10.47 10.47
N HIS A 61 4.47 -9.15 10.43
CA HIS A 61 4.27 -8.26 11.56
C HIS A 61 2.78 -8.09 11.89
N ASP A 62 1.92 -7.83 10.89
CA ASP A 62 0.46 -7.73 11.09
C ASP A 62 -0.14 -9.03 11.64
N GLN A 63 0.36 -10.17 11.18
CA GLN A 63 -0.10 -11.48 11.64
C GLN A 63 0.50 -11.91 12.98
N GLY A 64 1.41 -11.12 13.58
CA GLY A 64 2.08 -11.48 14.84
C GLY A 64 2.91 -12.77 14.74
N SER A 65 3.45 -13.08 13.56
CA SER A 65 4.19 -14.32 13.33
C SER A 65 5.48 -14.37 14.17
N MET A 66 5.82 -15.55 14.70
CA MET A 66 7.11 -15.76 15.39
C MET A 66 8.33 -15.43 14.50
N LEU A 67 8.16 -15.52 13.18
CA LEU A 67 9.20 -15.21 12.20
C LEU A 67 9.26 -13.72 11.82
N ALA A 68 8.40 -12.86 12.37
CA ALA A 68 8.34 -11.44 12.03
C ALA A 68 9.70 -10.75 12.21
N GLY A 69 10.38 -11.00 13.34
CA GLY A 69 11.71 -10.45 13.60
C GLY A 69 12.76 -10.87 12.57
N GLN A 70 12.75 -12.14 12.14
CA GLN A 70 13.67 -12.63 11.10
C GLN A 70 13.37 -12.01 9.74
N ARG A 71 12.09 -11.92 9.36
CA ARG A 71 11.67 -11.30 8.09
C ARG A 71 11.98 -9.80 8.07
N LEU A 72 11.80 -9.09 9.19
CA LEU A 72 12.20 -7.69 9.34
C LEU A 72 13.69 -7.47 9.14
N ARG A 73 14.54 -8.31 9.76
CA ARG A 73 16.00 -8.25 9.57
C ARG A 73 16.40 -8.52 8.12
N ARG A 74 15.77 -9.51 7.49
CA ARG A 74 15.98 -9.79 6.06
C ARG A 74 15.58 -8.60 5.20
N ALA A 75 14.40 -8.04 5.41
CA ALA A 75 13.94 -6.84 4.70
C ALA A 75 14.89 -5.65 4.91
N ALA A 76 15.38 -5.41 6.12
CA ALA A 76 16.33 -4.34 6.43
C ALA A 76 17.72 -4.51 5.76
N THR A 77 18.04 -5.71 5.29
CA THR A 77 19.26 -6.00 4.52
C THR A 77 19.07 -5.60 3.05
N TYR A 78 17.88 -5.82 2.49
CA TYR A 78 17.56 -5.51 1.10
C TYR A 78 16.94 -4.12 0.89
N ALA A 79 16.44 -3.47 1.94
CA ALA A 79 15.81 -2.16 1.85
C ALA A 79 16.84 -1.09 1.46
N ALA A 80 16.50 -0.30 0.42
CA ALA A 80 17.27 0.88 0.07
C ALA A 80 17.25 1.96 1.17
N ASP A 81 16.10 2.12 1.85
CA ASP A 81 15.93 3.04 2.98
C ASP A 81 15.18 2.34 4.13
N ARG A 82 15.82 2.30 5.31
CA ARG A 82 15.25 1.68 6.52
C ARG A 82 14.17 2.54 7.16
N THR A 83 14.12 3.83 6.86
CA THR A 83 13.08 4.74 7.31
C THR A 83 11.74 4.35 6.71
N HIS A 84 11.70 4.05 5.40
CA HIS A 84 10.50 3.55 4.73
C HIS A 84 10.05 2.19 5.27
N LEU A 85 10.99 1.27 5.54
CA LEU A 85 10.66 0.00 6.20
C LEU A 85 10.01 0.25 7.56
N ARG A 86 10.58 1.13 8.39
CA ARG A 86 10.04 1.46 9.71
C ARG A 86 8.64 2.07 9.61
N GLN A 87 8.44 3.05 8.73
CA GLN A 87 7.14 3.67 8.47
C GLN A 87 6.10 2.63 8.04
N LEU A 88 6.48 1.68 7.17
CA LEU A 88 5.59 0.60 6.72
C LEU A 88 5.12 -0.28 7.88
N ILE A 89 6.01 -0.60 8.82
CA ILE A 89 5.71 -1.46 9.97
C ILE A 89 4.87 -0.73 11.02
N GLU A 90 5.16 0.55 11.24
CA GLU A 90 4.38 1.42 12.13
C GLU A 90 2.98 1.73 11.55
N LEU A 91 2.79 1.60 10.23
CA LEU A 91 1.51 1.72 9.56
C LEU A 91 0.61 0.51 9.89
N THR A 92 0.09 0.46 11.11
CA THR A 92 -0.99 -0.46 11.47
C THR A 92 -2.27 -0.02 10.77
N ALA A 93 -2.98 -0.93 10.10
CA ALA A 93 -4.37 -0.61 9.77
C ALA A 93 -5.10 -0.40 11.09
N ALA A 94 -5.86 0.68 11.17
CA ALA A 94 -6.72 0.94 12.32
C ALA A 94 -7.51 -0.34 12.62
N PRO A 95 -7.55 -0.81 13.88
CA PRO A 95 -8.33 -1.98 14.21
C PRO A 95 -9.78 -1.66 13.84
N ALA A 96 -10.31 -2.35 12.84
CA ALA A 96 -11.75 -2.42 12.63
C ALA A 96 -12.30 -3.13 13.87
N THR A 97 -12.62 -2.33 14.90
CA THR A 97 -13.26 -2.77 16.12
C THR A 97 -14.45 -3.63 15.73
N LEU A 98 -14.36 -4.91 16.07
CA LEU A 98 -15.42 -5.89 15.97
C LEU A 98 -16.63 -5.35 16.74
N VAL A 99 -17.56 -4.67 16.06
CA VAL A 99 -18.94 -4.58 16.53
C VAL A 99 -19.58 -5.93 16.24
N ALA A 100 -19.23 -6.90 17.09
CA ALA A 100 -20.03 -8.09 17.29
C ALA A 100 -21.32 -7.65 18.00
N ALA A 101 -22.33 -7.27 17.21
CA ALA A 101 -23.70 -7.12 17.67
C ALA A 101 -24.63 -7.78 16.65
N ALA A 102 -24.70 -9.10 16.71
CA ALA A 102 -25.93 -9.82 16.40
C ALA A 102 -26.27 -10.66 17.63
N PRO A 103 -27.46 -10.46 18.19
CA PRO A 103 -28.45 -11.51 18.02
C PRO A 103 -29.79 -10.94 17.54
N GLY A 104 -30.50 -11.75 16.76
CA GLY A 104 -31.70 -11.33 16.06
C GLY A 104 -32.81 -10.79 16.95
N ALA A 105 -33.51 -9.79 16.41
CA ALA A 105 -34.94 -9.62 16.63
C ALA A 105 -35.51 -9.07 15.31
N ALA A 106 -36.55 -9.76 14.84
CA ALA A 106 -37.14 -9.64 13.51
C ALA A 106 -37.59 -8.22 13.14
N PRO A 107 -37.45 -7.79 11.88
CA PRO A 107 -38.19 -6.66 11.35
C PRO A 107 -39.59 -7.15 11.01
N ALA A 108 -40.56 -6.88 11.89
CA ALA A 108 -41.97 -6.98 11.55
C ALA A 108 -42.69 -5.71 12.03
N PRO A 109 -43.70 -5.27 11.28
CA PRO A 109 -43.84 -3.89 10.83
C PRO A 109 -44.81 -3.08 11.70
N GLN A 110 -44.83 -1.76 11.45
CA GLN A 110 -45.96 -0.81 11.55
C GLN A 110 -45.53 0.51 12.23
N PRO A 111 -46.20 1.65 11.98
CA PRO A 111 -46.52 2.26 10.68
C PRO A 111 -46.14 3.77 10.68
N ALA A 112 -45.91 4.36 9.51
CA ALA A 112 -46.04 5.81 9.34
C ALA A 112 -47.52 6.21 9.63
N PRO A 113 -47.85 7.40 10.18
CA PRO A 113 -47.62 8.64 9.44
C PRO A 113 -47.37 9.94 10.25
N ALA A 114 -46.83 10.92 9.51
CA ALA A 114 -47.16 12.34 9.46
C ALA A 114 -47.11 13.19 10.75
N PHE A 115 -46.18 14.16 10.81
CA PHE A 115 -46.40 15.62 10.96
C PHE A 115 -45.06 16.30 10.56
N ALA A 116 -44.93 17.49 10.01
CA ALA A 116 -45.75 18.47 9.31
C ALA A 116 -44.73 19.43 8.66
N ALA A 117 -45.15 20.05 7.58
CA ALA A 117 -44.37 20.95 6.75
C ALA A 117 -43.71 22.11 7.51
N ASN A 118 -42.55 22.56 7.02
CA ASN A 118 -42.45 23.99 6.69
C ASN A 118 -41.46 24.22 5.54
N GLU A 119 -42.03 24.64 4.42
CA GLU A 119 -41.38 25.32 3.31
C GLU A 119 -40.86 26.70 3.74
N ILE A 120 -39.66 27.05 3.28
CA ILE A 120 -39.28 28.39 2.78
C ILE A 120 -37.93 28.18 2.05
N ALA A 121 -37.89 28.17 0.72
CA ALA A 121 -37.98 29.31 -0.20
C ALA A 121 -36.58 29.73 -0.71
N ALA A 122 -36.29 29.27 -1.92
CA ALA A 122 -35.72 29.98 -3.05
C ALA A 122 -34.46 30.86 -2.88
N GLY A 123 -33.42 30.47 -3.61
CA GLY A 123 -32.31 31.35 -4.02
C GLY A 123 -31.21 30.60 -4.78
N SER A 124 -31.45 30.27 -6.05
CA SER A 124 -30.38 30.07 -7.06
C SER A 124 -30.13 31.41 -7.77
N PRO A 125 -29.20 31.55 -8.74
CA PRO A 125 -27.87 30.96 -9.00
C PRO A 125 -26.81 32.10 -8.91
N THR A 126 -25.52 31.93 -9.21
CA THR A 126 -24.94 32.19 -10.54
C THR A 126 -23.41 32.25 -10.38
N ASP A 127 -22.78 31.56 -11.32
CA ASP A 127 -21.45 31.67 -11.94
C ASP A 127 -20.49 32.75 -11.43
N GLU A 128 -19.20 32.40 -11.30
CA GLU A 128 -18.19 32.92 -12.23
C GLU A 128 -16.85 32.17 -12.14
N GLU A 129 -16.38 31.87 -13.35
CA GLU A 129 -15.12 31.33 -13.82
C GLU A 129 -13.94 32.31 -13.58
N THR A 130 -12.71 31.81 -13.74
CA THR A 130 -11.48 32.55 -14.16
C THR A 130 -10.26 32.32 -13.25
N THR A 131 -9.49 31.28 -13.59
CA THR A 131 -8.18 31.38 -14.28
C THR A 131 -7.23 32.50 -13.79
N GLU A 132 -6.11 32.15 -13.14
CA GLU A 132 -4.75 32.29 -13.70
C GLU A 132 -3.63 32.23 -12.64
N GLN A 133 -2.67 31.34 -12.95
CA GLN A 133 -1.23 31.56 -12.92
C GLN A 133 -0.59 32.13 -11.65
N GLN A 134 0.22 31.29 -11.01
CA GLN A 134 1.47 31.79 -10.44
C GLN A 134 2.63 30.91 -10.89
N ALA A 135 3.27 31.39 -11.96
CA ALA A 135 4.60 31.00 -12.40
C ALA A 135 5.60 31.26 -11.27
N VAL A 136 6.24 30.20 -10.77
CA VAL A 136 7.41 30.34 -9.91
C VAL A 136 8.62 30.46 -10.82
N ALA A 137 9.20 31.65 -10.79
CA ALA A 137 10.38 32.05 -11.51
C ALA A 137 11.55 31.10 -11.23
N LEU A 138 12.20 30.67 -12.32
CA LEU A 138 13.50 30.04 -12.34
C LEU A 138 14.54 31.18 -12.43
N PRO A 139 15.38 31.43 -11.41
CA PRO A 139 16.60 32.20 -11.63
C PRO A 139 17.68 31.26 -12.16
N GLU A 140 18.03 31.43 -13.44
CA GLU A 140 19.32 31.04 -13.96
C GLU A 140 20.41 31.89 -13.27
N ASP A 141 21.33 31.26 -12.54
CA ASP A 141 22.58 31.91 -12.14
C ASP A 141 23.79 31.02 -12.50
N LYS A 142 24.77 31.68 -13.11
CA LYS A 142 25.86 31.13 -13.95
C LYS A 142 26.86 30.29 -13.13
N PRO A 143 27.60 29.34 -13.75
CA PRO A 143 28.71 28.70 -13.08
C PRO A 143 29.85 29.71 -12.92
N ASN A 144 30.08 30.17 -11.68
CA ASN A 144 31.21 31.01 -11.32
C ASN A 144 32.50 30.18 -11.38
N GLN A 145 33.36 30.56 -12.32
CA GLN A 145 34.71 30.05 -12.49
C GLN A 145 35.62 30.73 -11.45
N VAL A 146 36.11 29.97 -10.46
CA VAL A 146 37.14 30.42 -9.52
C VAL A 146 38.31 29.43 -9.54
N ILE A 147 39.25 29.72 -10.44
CA ILE A 147 40.71 29.82 -10.25
C ILE A 147 41.24 29.28 -8.90
N GLY A 148 42.14 28.29 -8.94
CA GLY A 148 42.92 27.90 -7.75
C GLY A 148 43.87 26.70 -7.91
N GLN A 149 45.07 26.98 -8.43
CA GLN A 149 46.38 26.41 -8.03
C GLN A 149 46.71 24.94 -8.36
N GLU A 150 47.70 24.73 -9.24
CA GLU A 150 49.08 24.28 -8.92
C GLU A 150 50.03 24.61 -10.09
#